data_AF-A0A8X7RML7-F1
#
_entry.id   AF-A0A8X7RML7-F1
#
_cell.length_a   1.000
_cell.length_b   1.000
_cell.length_c   1.000
_cell.angle_alpha   90.00
_cell.angle_beta   90.00
_cell.angle_gamma   90.00
#
_symmetry.space_group_name_H-M   'P 1'
#
loop_
_entity.id
_entity.type
_entity.pdbx_description
1 polymer ?
#
loop_
_entity_poly.entity_id
_entity_poly.type
_entity_poly.pdbx_seq_one_letter_code
_entity_poly.pdbx_strand_id
1 'polypeptide(L)'
;MVNNFATTKSFVQRLPLRFTRVNSINKAGKKITLMGQDGVNWMVLLTNENERGRVRLRRGWKGFCEAHGVKIGESFVLELMREKDSSHVLKFCTKLNCV
;
A
#
# COMPACT_ATOMS: atom_id res chain seq x y z
N MET A 1 -10.51 -12.64 -2.73
CA MET A 1 -9.57 -11.78 -1.98
C MET A 1 -8.29 -11.68 -2.80
N VAL A 2 -7.76 -10.49 -3.06
CA VAL A 2 -6.47 -10.32 -3.76
C VAL A 2 -5.48 -9.80 -2.72
N ASN A 3 -4.56 -10.67 -2.29
CA ASN A 3 -3.49 -10.32 -1.37
C ASN A 3 -2.26 -9.84 -2.13
N ASN A 4 -1.59 -8.83 -1.60
CA ASN A 4 -0.34 -8.35 -2.12
C ASN A 4 0.77 -8.44 -1.06
N PHE A 5 1.88 -9.05 -1.44
CA PHE A 5 3.10 -9.14 -0.63
C PHE A 5 4.03 -7.98 -0.98
N ALA A 6 4.52 -7.31 0.05
CA ALA A 6 5.40 -6.16 -0.10
C ALA A 6 6.57 -6.25 0.86
N THR A 7 7.76 -5.89 0.38
CA THR A 7 8.98 -5.73 1.18
C THR A 7 9.50 -4.31 1.00
N THR A 8 9.89 -3.66 2.10
CA THR A 8 10.48 -2.31 2.05
C THR A 8 12.01 -2.39 2.02
N LYS A 9 12.68 -1.76 1.06
CA LYS A 9 14.16 -1.54 1.08
C LYS A 9 14.56 -0.15 1.57
N SER A 10 13.57 0.73 1.67
CA SER A 10 13.59 2.10 2.22
C SER A 10 12.14 2.47 2.53
N PHE A 11 11.86 3.68 3.03
CA PHE A 11 10.48 4.18 3.19
C PHE A 11 9.76 4.48 1.85
N VAL A 12 10.13 3.77 0.78
CA VAL A 12 9.45 3.80 -0.51
C VAL A 12 8.81 2.42 -0.73
N GLN A 13 7.48 2.38 -0.71
CA GLN A 13 6.75 1.15 -1.04
C GLN A 13 6.26 1.19 -2.48
N ARG A 14 6.86 0.36 -3.32
CA ARG A 14 6.41 0.12 -4.71
C ARG A 14 5.30 -0.92 -4.68
N LEU A 15 4.20 -0.65 -5.39
CA LEU A 15 3.16 -1.65 -5.57
C LEU A 15 3.47 -2.52 -6.80
N PRO A 16 3.10 -3.81 -6.83
CA PRO A 16 3.27 -4.62 -8.03
C PRO A 16 2.43 -4.06 -9.18
N LEU A 17 3.06 -3.94 -10.35
CA LEU A 17 2.45 -3.33 -11.53
C LEU A 17 1.17 -4.06 -11.99
N ARG A 18 1.17 -5.40 -11.98
CA ARG A 18 -0.01 -6.18 -12.36
C ARG A 18 -1.16 -5.96 -11.38
N PHE A 19 -0.86 -5.98 -10.08
CA PHE A 19 -1.84 -5.75 -9.02
C PHE A 19 -2.52 -4.38 -9.18
N THR A 20 -1.75 -3.32 -9.40
CA THR A 20 -2.31 -1.98 -9.54
C THR A 20 -3.08 -1.78 -10.85
N ARG A 21 -2.65 -2.37 -11.97
CA ARG A 21 -3.39 -2.26 -13.25
C ARG A 21 -4.73 -2.99 -13.20
N VAL A 22 -4.75 -4.24 -12.73
CA VAL A 22 -5.99 -5.05 -12.68
C VAL A 22 -7.03 -4.44 -11.74
N ASN A 23 -6.58 -3.69 -10.73
CA ASN A 23 -7.44 -3.05 -9.75
C ASN A 23 -7.60 -1.54 -9.95
N SER A 24 -7.13 -0.96 -11.06
CA SER A 24 -7.25 0.48 -11.34
C SER A 24 -6.63 1.41 -10.26
N ILE A 25 -5.62 0.92 -9.54
CA ILE A 25 -4.84 1.65 -8.51
C ILE A 25 -3.53 2.17 -9.13
N ASN A 26 -3.59 2.73 -10.32
CA ASN A 26 -2.41 3.12 -11.11
C ASN A 26 -2.40 4.61 -11.48
N LYS A 27 -3.33 5.42 -10.96
CA LYS A 27 -3.39 6.85 -11.22
C LYS A 27 -2.54 7.63 -10.21
N ALA A 28 -1.40 8.15 -10.66
CA ALA A 28 -0.59 9.06 -9.86
C ALA A 28 -1.34 10.36 -9.51
N GLY A 29 -0.96 10.97 -8.39
CA GLY A 29 -1.59 12.20 -7.87
C GLY A 29 -2.90 11.94 -7.11
N LYS A 30 -3.42 10.71 -7.11
CA LYS A 30 -4.57 10.31 -6.30
C LYS A 30 -4.13 9.80 -4.93
N LYS A 31 -5.02 9.94 -3.95
CA LYS A 31 -4.86 9.34 -2.63
C LYS A 31 -5.51 7.95 -2.63
N ILE A 32 -4.93 7.04 -1.87
CA ILE A 32 -5.52 5.76 -1.49
C ILE A 32 -5.64 5.69 0.02
N THR A 33 -6.64 4.97 0.50
CA THR A 33 -6.81 4.71 1.93
C THR A 33 -6.04 3.45 2.30
N LEU A 34 -5.16 3.56 3.30
CA LEU A 34 -4.61 2.40 4.01
C LEU A 34 -5.39 2.24 5.32
N MET A 35 -5.85 1.04 5.62
CA MET A 35 -6.53 0.74 6.88
C MET A 35 -5.59 -0.04 7.78
N GLY A 36 -5.34 0.47 8.98
CA GLY A 36 -4.58 -0.22 10.01
C GLY A 36 -5.34 -1.42 10.61
N GLN A 37 -4.63 -2.27 11.35
CA GLN A 37 -5.26 -3.37 12.10
C GLN A 37 -6.21 -2.89 13.20
N ASP A 38 -6.00 -1.67 13.69
CA ASP A 38 -6.85 -0.94 14.62
C ASP A 38 -8.12 -0.36 13.96
N GLY A 39 -8.29 -0.54 12.64
CA GLY A 39 -9.39 0.02 11.87
C GLY A 39 -9.22 1.50 11.52
N VAL A 40 -8.10 2.12 11.88
CA VAL A 40 -7.86 3.54 11.60
C VAL A 40 -7.41 3.72 10.14
N ASN A 41 -8.02 4.69 9.47
CA ASN A 41 -7.75 4.99 8.07
C ASN A 41 -6.67 6.07 7.91
N TRP A 42 -5.72 5.81 7.02
CA TRP A 42 -4.61 6.68 6.66
C TRP A 42 -4.67 7.02 5.18
N MET A 43 -4.72 8.32 4.86
CA MET A 43 -4.64 8.79 3.48
C MET A 43 -3.19 8.81 2.99
N VAL A 44 -2.91 8.03 1.94
CA VAL A 44 -1.57 7.93 1.35
C VAL A 44 -1.57 8.33 -0.11
N LEU A 45 -0.61 9.16 -0.52
CA LEU A 45 -0.50 9.64 -1.90
C LEU A 45 0.16 8.59 -2.80
N LEU A 46 -0.48 8.28 -3.94
CA LEU A 46 0.10 7.53 -5.04
C LEU A 46 0.93 8.44 -5.94
N THR A 47 2.17 8.04 -6.22
CA THR A 47 3.02 8.72 -7.21
C THR A 47 3.62 7.72 -8.19
N ASN A 48 3.92 8.18 -9.40
CA ASN A 48 4.68 7.38 -10.35
C ASN A 48 6.06 7.06 -9.77
N GLU A 49 6.42 5.78 -9.87
CA GLU A 49 7.78 5.31 -9.63
C GLU A 49 8.64 5.53 -10.87
N ASN A 50 8.06 5.30 -12.05
CA ASN A 50 8.72 5.47 -13.33
C ASN A 50 7.69 5.73 -14.44
N GLU A 51 8.18 6.03 -15.64
CA GLU A 51 7.38 6.29 -16.84
C GLU A 51 6.59 5.06 -17.31
N ARG A 52 6.95 3.85 -16.85
CA ARG A 52 6.25 2.58 -17.20
C ARG A 52 4.93 2.39 -16.44
N GLY A 53 4.44 3.42 -15.75
CA GLY A 53 3.16 3.40 -15.04
C GLY A 53 3.16 2.59 -13.74
N ARG A 54 4.33 2.23 -13.20
CA ARG A 54 4.40 1.66 -11.85
C ARG A 54 4.17 2.78 -10.84
N VAL A 55 3.32 2.54 -9.85
CA VAL A 55 3.08 3.48 -8.75
C VAL A 55 3.73 3.03 -7.45
N ARG A 56 3.96 3.99 -6.58
CA ARG A 56 4.43 3.80 -5.20
C ARG A 56 3.62 4.64 -4.22
N LEU A 57 3.65 4.22 -2.96
CA LEU A 57 3.16 4.95 -1.82
C LEU A 57 4.19 6.02 -1.43
N ARG A 58 3.77 7.29 -1.34
CA ARG A 58 4.65 8.42 -1.00
C ARG A 58 4.23 9.08 0.31
N ARG A 59 3.55 10.23 0.24
CA ARG A 59 3.19 11.01 1.42
C ARG A 59 2.19 10.23 2.27
N GLY A 60 2.44 10.13 3.57
CA GLY A 60 1.65 9.33 4.52
C GLY A 60 2.19 7.91 4.75
N TRP A 61 2.98 7.35 3.82
CA TRP A 61 3.48 5.97 3.95
C TRP A 61 4.48 5.79 5.09
N LYS A 62 5.45 6.71 5.24
CA LYS A 62 6.43 6.64 6.33
C LYS A 62 5.76 6.68 7.71
N GLY A 63 4.84 7.62 7.92
CA GLY A 63 4.09 7.73 9.18
C GLY A 63 3.22 6.51 9.45
N PHE A 64 2.60 5.93 8.41
CA PHE A 64 1.89 4.66 8.54
C PHE A 64 2.81 3.52 9.00
N CYS A 65 4.02 3.41 8.41
CA CYS A 65 4.99 2.40 8.84
C CYS A 65 5.41 2.60 10.30
N GLU A 66 5.68 3.84 10.72
CA GLU A 66 6.07 4.17 12.08
C GLU A 66 4.95 3.82 13.08
N ALA A 67 3.70 4.18 12.77
CA ALA A 67 2.53 3.90 13.62
C ALA A 67 2.28 2.39 13.80
N HIS A 68 2.52 1.58 12.77
CA HIS A 68 2.34 0.12 12.82
C HIS A 68 3.65 -0.64 13.06
N GLY A 69 4.75 0.07 13.34
CA GLY A 69 6.08 -0.49 13.62
C GLY A 69 6.67 -1.34 12.49
N VAL A 70 6.32 -1.07 11.23
CA VAL A 70 6.88 -1.74 10.05
C VAL A 70 8.30 -1.24 9.81
N LYS A 71 9.29 -2.12 9.92
CA LYS A 71 10.70 -1.79 9.71
C LYS A 71 11.13 -2.03 8.27
N ILE A 72 12.24 -1.38 7.89
CA ILE A 72 12.90 -1.66 6.61
C ILE A 72 13.35 -3.12 6.58
N GLY A 73 13.11 -3.79 5.47
CA GLY A 73 13.43 -5.20 5.26
C GLY A 73 12.30 -6.15 5.66
N GLU A 74 11.32 -5.69 6.45
CA GLU A 74 10.17 -6.50 6.81
C GLU A 74 9.21 -6.66 5.64
N SER A 75 8.59 -7.84 5.60
CA SER A 75 7.52 -8.15 4.66
C SER A 75 6.16 -8.02 5.35
N PHE A 76 5.14 -7.69 4.58
CA PHE A 76 3.78 -7.56 5.08
C PHE A 76 2.75 -7.86 3.99
N VAL A 77 1.50 -8.03 4.41
CA VAL A 77 0.37 -8.26 3.53
C VAL A 77 -0.56 -7.05 3.52
N LEU A 78 -0.86 -6.57 2.32
CA LEU A 78 -1.99 -5.67 2.07
C LEU A 78 -3.09 -6.43 1.35
N GLU A 79 -4.30 -6.31 1.86
CA GLU A 79 -5.52 -6.83 1.21
C GLU A 79 -6.29 -5.68 0.55
N LEU A 80 -6.69 -5.86 -0.70
CA LEU A 80 -7.57 -4.90 -1.37
C LEU A 80 -9.03 -5.13 -0.99
N MET A 81 -9.64 -4.10 -0.44
CA MET A 81 -11.07 -3.99 -0.21
C MET A 81 -11.66 -2.93 -1.15
N ARG A 82 -12.82 -3.23 -1.74
CA ARG A 82 -13.60 -2.29 -2.54
C ARG A 82 -14.79 -1.84 -1.70
N GLU A 83 -14.96 -0.54 -1.56
CA GLU A 83 -16.14 0.00 -0.90
C GLU A 83 -17.28 0.25 -1.90
N LYS A 84 -18.48 0.49 -1.38
CA LYS A 84 -19.70 0.68 -2.17
C LYS A 84 -19.63 1.90 -3.10
N ASP A 85 -18.83 2.90 -2.75
CA ASP A 85 -18.62 4.13 -3.51
C ASP A 85 -17.50 4.02 -4.55
N SER A 86 -17.04 2.80 -4.86
CA SER A 86 -15.89 2.51 -5.74
C SER A 86 -14.54 3.01 -5.21
N SER A 87 -14.45 3.42 -3.94
CA SER A 87 -13.17 3.69 -3.30
C SER A 87 -12.41 2.38 -3.04
N HIS A 88 -11.08 2.48 -3.06
CA HIS A 88 -10.17 1.36 -2.86
C HIS A 88 -9.46 1.55 -1.52
N VAL A 89 -9.56 0.54 -0.66
CA VAL A 89 -8.86 0.49 0.62
C VAL A 89 -7.85 -0.64 0.60
N LEU A 90 -6.62 -0.37 1.01
CA LEU A 90 -5.62 -1.40 1.26
C LEU A 90 -5.54 -1.64 2.77
N LYS A 91 -6.11 -2.75 3.23
CA LYS A 91 -6.05 -3.15 4.63
C LYS A 91 -4.70 -3.77 4.93
N PHE A 92 -4.06 -3.31 5.99
CA PHE A 92 -2.85 -3.90 6.53
C PHE A 92 -3.23 -5.09 7.42
N CYS A 93 -2.88 -6.29 6.97
CA CYS A 93 -3.35 -7.51 7.62
C CYS A 93 -2.36 -8.02 8.66
N THR A 94 -1.09 -8.20 8.30
CA THR A 94 -0.06 -8.65 9.23
C THR A 94 1.34 -8.38 8.69
N LYS A 95 2.31 -8.32 9.60
CA LYS A 95 3.73 -8.47 9.28
C LYS A 95 4.01 -9.95 9.04
N LEU A 96 4.79 -10.23 8.01
CA LEU A 96 5.35 -11.54 7.79
C LEU A 96 6.74 -11.54 8.42
N ASN A 97 6.88 -12.27 9.53
CA ASN A 97 8.19 -12.60 10.04
C ASN A 97 8.80 -13.59 9.03
N CYS A 98 9.76 -13.11 8.24
CA CYS A 98 10.60 -14.03 7.48
C CYS A 98 11.50 -14.76 8.49
N VAL A 99 11.30 -16.08 8.63
CA VAL A 99 12.20 -16.99 9.35
C VAL A 99 13.43 -17.26 8.49
#